data_AF-A0AAD9PAL0-F1
#
_entry.id   AF-A0AAD9PAL0-F1
#
_cell.length_a   1.000
_cell.length_b   1.000
_cell.length_c   1.000
_cell.angle_alpha   90.00
_cell.angle_beta   90.00
_cell.angle_gamma   90.00
#
_symmetry.space_group_name_H-M   'P 1'
#
loop_
_entity.id
_entity.type
_entity.pdbx_description
1 polymer ?
#
loop_
_entity_poly.entity_id
_entity_poly.type
_entity_poly.pdbx_seq_one_letter_code
_entity_poly.pdbx_strand_id
1 'polypeptide(L)'
;MPQNSGVTPNVANTVRQQCSGSIASNPRSFAKQRRYTPYRKTPASRLLKDGARISRIPDDDEADNTYLKDLVNKTWRVYHVSALYKFSSQPTSLKFYSKLLATYIKAETVAGQAVETTQEAADSAVISTIPGLAGHSTSSEAISIVLNQQKKRSGASESKFTAVLCEVATAKQVRKHKSFTELPVMLVKGPVALTRHVHSWLERQFDCHISPVTFSPVDLGWMVAIYAGYLKGKSPRPVELLYKVPSEAKGLQRIIFDIDPKDCKALWDSIHAREDDSFTEEEVASFIRSLECHFYHHFAIDLSVSLQ
;
A
#
# COMPACT_ATOMS: atom_id res chain seq x y z
N MET A 1 -9.85 72.59 30.65
CA MET A 1 -8.85 73.05 31.64
C MET A 1 -9.23 72.47 33.00
N PRO A 2 -8.32 71.83 33.74
CA PRO A 2 -7.48 70.65 33.43
C PRO A 2 -7.75 69.52 34.48
N GLN A 3 -7.29 68.27 34.41
CA GLN A 3 -5.90 67.79 34.34
C GLN A 3 -5.77 66.33 33.86
N ASN A 4 -4.60 66.07 33.29
CA ASN A 4 -4.02 64.82 32.78
C ASN A 4 -3.94 63.65 33.77
N SER A 5 -3.91 62.43 33.25
CA SER A 5 -2.72 61.55 33.37
C SER A 5 -2.86 60.33 32.45
N GLY A 6 -1.82 60.09 31.64
CA GLY A 6 -1.76 58.95 30.72
C GLY A 6 -1.17 57.71 31.38
N VAL A 7 -1.51 56.54 30.83
CA VAL A 7 -0.76 55.28 31.02
C VAL A 7 -0.81 54.49 29.70
N THR A 8 0.34 53.95 29.35
CA THR A 8 0.74 53.15 28.18
C THR A 8 0.06 51.78 28.06
N PRO A 9 0.03 51.16 26.85
CA PRO A 9 -0.43 49.79 26.68
C PRO A 9 0.69 48.80 27.06
N ASN A 10 0.40 47.87 27.96
CA ASN A 10 1.34 46.84 28.37
C ASN A 10 1.17 45.56 27.54
N VAL A 11 2.30 45.04 27.09
CA VAL A 11 2.49 43.88 26.23
C VAL A 11 2.61 42.61 27.09
N ALA A 12 2.16 41.49 26.51
CA ALA A 12 2.43 40.09 26.88
C ALA A 12 1.71 39.50 28.10
N ASN A 13 0.90 38.46 27.83
CA ASN A 13 1.20 37.12 28.34
C ASN A 13 0.44 36.05 27.53
N THR A 14 1.18 35.41 26.62
CA THR A 14 0.79 34.20 25.89
C THR A 14 0.77 33.04 26.86
N VAL A 15 -0.39 32.41 27.04
CA VAL A 15 -0.54 31.18 27.80
C VAL A 15 0.13 30.05 27.00
N ARG A 16 1.34 29.66 27.42
CA ARG A 16 1.96 28.38 27.07
C ARG A 16 1.09 27.26 27.65
N GLN A 17 0.31 26.59 26.83
CA GLN A 17 -0.35 25.36 27.22
C GLN A 17 0.68 24.22 27.14
N GLN A 18 1.31 23.91 28.28
CA GLN A 18 2.17 22.75 28.45
C GLN A 18 1.30 21.48 28.50
N CYS A 19 1.62 20.50 27.66
CA CYS A 19 1.11 19.14 27.79
C CYS A 19 1.91 18.42 28.89
N SER A 20 1.44 18.49 30.15
CA SER A 20 1.98 17.70 31.27
C SER A 20 0.85 17.02 32.02
N GLY A 21 0.62 15.73 31.72
CA GLY A 21 -0.28 14.85 32.45
C GLY A 21 0.49 13.95 33.41
N SER A 22 0.32 14.19 34.71
CA SER A 22 0.94 13.44 35.81
C SER A 22 0.28 12.06 36.00
N ILE A 23 1.10 11.05 36.29
CA ILE A 23 0.71 9.66 36.56
C ILE A 23 0.35 9.52 38.04
N ALA A 24 -0.90 9.19 38.34
CA ALA A 24 -1.30 8.65 39.64
C ALA A 24 -1.87 7.24 39.42
N SER A 25 -1.17 6.23 39.95
CA SER A 25 -1.52 4.82 39.86
C SER A 25 -2.35 4.39 41.08
N ASN A 26 -3.45 3.68 40.85
CA ASN A 26 -3.99 2.74 41.84
C ASN A 26 -4.66 1.56 41.10
N PRO A 27 -4.32 0.29 41.40
CA PRO A 27 -4.75 -0.84 40.60
C PRO A 27 -5.99 -1.51 41.21
N ARG A 28 -7.08 -1.57 40.44
CA ARG A 28 -8.12 -2.58 40.66
C ARG A 28 -8.38 -3.31 39.34
N SER A 29 -8.09 -4.60 39.38
CA SER A 29 -8.20 -5.55 38.30
C SER A 29 -9.66 -5.69 37.85
N PHE A 30 -9.93 -5.31 36.61
CA PHE A 30 -11.06 -5.84 35.86
C PHE A 30 -10.49 -6.70 34.74
N ALA A 31 -10.69 -8.02 34.88
CA ALA A 31 -10.41 -8.98 33.83
C ALA A 31 -11.14 -8.55 32.55
N LYS A 32 -10.37 -8.13 31.54
CA LYS A 32 -10.91 -7.71 30.25
C LYS A 32 -11.52 -8.91 29.54
N GLN A 33 -12.84 -9.05 29.62
CA GLN A 33 -13.60 -9.84 28.64
C GLN A 33 -13.24 -9.34 27.25
N ARG A 34 -12.55 -10.19 26.47
CA ARG A 34 -12.21 -9.91 25.07
C ARG A 34 -13.50 -9.83 24.27
N ARG A 35 -13.97 -8.61 24.01
CA ARG A 35 -15.00 -8.36 23.00
C ARG A 35 -14.43 -8.74 21.64
N TYR A 36 -15.02 -9.75 21.00
CA TYR A 36 -14.75 -10.10 19.62
C TYR A 36 -15.27 -8.97 18.74
N THR A 37 -14.36 -8.16 18.20
CA THR A 37 -14.67 -7.16 17.17
C THR A 37 -14.21 -7.73 15.83
N PRO A 38 -15.06 -7.79 14.79
CA PRO A 38 -14.70 -8.30 13.46
C PRO A 38 -13.73 -7.35 12.71
N TYR A 39 -13.48 -6.15 13.24
CA TYR A 39 -12.43 -5.25 12.76
C TYR A 39 -11.05 -5.83 13.10
N ARG A 40 -10.28 -6.14 12.06
CA ARG A 40 -8.88 -6.55 12.19
C ARG A 40 -8.13 -5.46 12.95
N LYS A 41 -7.74 -5.74 14.19
CA LYS A 41 -6.76 -4.89 14.88
C LYS A 41 -5.48 -4.91 14.06
N THR A 42 -5.02 -3.74 13.66
CA THR A 42 -3.66 -3.59 13.13
C THR A 42 -2.68 -4.18 14.16
N PRO A 43 -1.70 -4.98 13.76
CA PRO A 43 -0.73 -5.53 14.70
C PRO A 43 0.00 -4.39 15.43
N ALA A 44 0.17 -4.52 16.75
CA ALA A 44 0.88 -3.54 17.58
C ALA A 44 2.39 -3.44 17.23
N SER A 45 2.91 -4.42 16.51
CA SER A 45 4.26 -4.40 15.94
C SER A 45 4.27 -5.11 14.59
N ARG A 46 5.09 -4.60 13.66
CA ARG A 46 5.37 -5.20 12.36
C ARG A 46 6.87 -5.46 12.26
N LEU A 47 7.25 -6.73 12.22
CA LEU A 47 8.62 -7.14 11.92
C LEU A 47 8.74 -7.32 10.40
N LEU A 48 9.62 -6.56 9.76
CA LEU A 48 9.86 -6.66 8.32
C LEU A 48 11.03 -7.60 8.00
N LYS A 49 11.96 -7.78 8.93
CA LYS A 49 13.03 -8.76 8.85
C LYS A 49 12.80 -9.86 9.89
N ASP A 50 12.10 -10.92 9.50
CA ASP A 50 12.47 -12.20 10.10
C ASP A 50 13.77 -12.59 9.39
N GLY A 51 14.88 -12.70 10.11
CA GLY A 51 16.25 -12.84 9.57
C GLY A 51 16.49 -14.02 8.60
N ALA A 52 15.46 -14.78 8.27
CA ALA A 52 15.45 -15.84 7.26
C ALA A 52 14.71 -15.49 5.94
N ARG A 53 14.09 -14.31 5.80
CA ARG A 53 13.01 -14.06 4.81
C ARG A 53 13.37 -13.30 3.52
N ILE A 54 14.58 -12.75 3.38
CA ILE A 54 15.06 -12.12 2.12
C ILE A 54 16.26 -12.91 1.54
N SER A 55 16.54 -14.11 2.04
CA SER A 55 17.71 -14.93 1.62
C SER A 55 17.66 -15.48 0.18
N ARG A 56 16.60 -15.19 -0.59
CA ARG A 56 16.48 -15.60 -2.00
C ARG A 56 16.84 -14.51 -2.99
N ILE A 57 17.00 -13.27 -2.55
CA ILE A 57 17.62 -12.24 -3.34
C ILE A 57 19.08 -12.29 -2.89
N PRO A 58 20.04 -12.70 -3.76
CA PRO A 58 21.44 -12.59 -3.41
C PRO A 58 21.70 -11.17 -2.92
N ASP A 59 22.44 -11.02 -1.81
CA ASP A 59 22.96 -9.74 -1.34
C ASP A 59 23.96 -9.12 -2.35
N ASP A 60 24.12 -9.70 -3.54
CA ASP A 60 24.72 -9.03 -4.69
C ASP A 60 23.82 -7.87 -5.11
N ASP A 61 24.27 -6.66 -4.78
CA ASP A 61 23.81 -5.39 -5.34
C ASP A 61 23.84 -5.35 -6.90
N GLU A 62 24.32 -6.41 -7.55
CA GLU A 62 24.42 -6.61 -9.00
C GLU A 62 23.59 -7.77 -9.57
N ALA A 63 22.87 -8.56 -8.76
CA ALA A 63 21.94 -9.54 -9.31
C ALA A 63 20.77 -8.80 -9.96
N ASP A 64 20.89 -8.55 -11.26
CA ASP A 64 19.90 -7.94 -12.13
C ASP A 64 18.63 -8.78 -12.14
N ASN A 65 17.82 -8.65 -11.08
CA ASN A 65 16.56 -9.34 -10.97
C ASN A 65 15.57 -8.58 -11.85
N THR A 66 15.67 -8.84 -13.16
CA THR A 66 14.92 -8.18 -14.24
C THR A 66 13.43 -8.14 -13.93
N TYR A 67 12.91 -9.17 -13.25
CA TYR A 67 11.51 -9.26 -12.85
C TYR A 67 11.09 -8.22 -11.80
N LEU A 68 11.97 -7.85 -10.86
CA LEU A 68 11.68 -6.82 -9.85
C LEU A 68 11.77 -5.40 -10.43
N LYS A 69 12.65 -5.19 -11.43
CA LYS A 69 12.72 -3.93 -12.17
C LYS A 69 11.39 -3.59 -12.85
N ASP A 70 10.65 -4.62 -13.28
CA ASP A 70 9.33 -4.46 -13.87
C ASP A 70 8.23 -4.13 -12.84
N LEU A 71 8.48 -4.20 -11.54
CA LEU A 71 7.48 -3.89 -10.50
C LEU A 71 7.60 -2.46 -9.99
N VAL A 72 8.79 -1.88 -10.06
CA VAL A 72 9.08 -0.52 -9.60
C VAL A 72 8.66 0.54 -10.63
N ASN A 73 8.65 1.81 -10.21
CA ASN A 73 8.30 2.95 -11.06
C ASN A 73 6.89 2.86 -11.71
N LYS A 74 5.98 2.15 -11.05
CA LYS A 74 4.59 1.95 -11.48
C LYS A 74 3.62 2.30 -10.36
N THR A 75 2.52 2.95 -10.71
CA THR A 75 1.36 3.09 -9.84
C THR A 75 0.49 1.85 -9.98
N TRP A 76 0.34 1.11 -8.88
CA TRP A 76 -0.46 -0.10 -8.81
C TRP A 76 -1.80 0.18 -8.11
N ARG A 77 -2.88 -0.39 -8.62
CA ARG A 77 -4.12 -0.57 -7.86
C ARG A 77 -4.03 -1.90 -7.11
N VAL A 78 -4.39 -1.88 -5.83
CA VAL A 78 -4.27 -3.06 -4.96
C VAL A 78 -5.64 -3.67 -4.73
N TYR A 79 -5.74 -4.99 -4.88
CA TYR A 79 -6.94 -5.76 -4.68
C TYR A 79 -6.67 -6.93 -3.73
N HIS A 80 -7.67 -7.26 -2.93
CA HIS A 80 -7.73 -8.48 -2.15
C HIS A 80 -8.30 -9.60 -3.01
N VAL A 81 -7.74 -10.79 -2.89
CA VAL A 81 -8.19 -11.99 -3.61
C VAL A 81 -8.46 -13.09 -2.59
N SER A 82 -9.64 -13.73 -2.63
CA SER A 82 -9.87 -14.94 -1.84
C SER A 82 -9.05 -16.12 -2.39
N ALA A 83 -8.94 -17.21 -1.64
CA ALA A 83 -8.21 -18.38 -2.13
C ALA A 83 -8.79 -18.88 -3.46
N LEU A 84 -7.91 -19.23 -4.41
CA LEU A 84 -8.28 -19.66 -5.75
C LEU A 84 -8.51 -21.18 -5.75
N TYR A 85 -9.73 -21.62 -6.10
CA TYR A 85 -10.09 -23.03 -6.17
C TYR A 85 -9.46 -23.71 -7.39
N LYS A 86 -8.75 -24.82 -7.15
CA LYS A 86 -8.05 -25.65 -8.15
C LYS A 86 -7.10 -24.87 -9.07
N PHE A 87 -6.64 -23.71 -8.65
CA PHE A 87 -5.58 -23.00 -9.35
C PHE A 87 -4.28 -23.82 -9.28
N SER A 88 -3.55 -23.86 -10.39
CA SER A 88 -2.27 -24.57 -10.50
C SER A 88 -1.22 -23.63 -11.07
N SER A 89 -0.12 -23.45 -10.33
CA SER A 89 1.05 -22.67 -10.76
C SER A 89 2.00 -23.43 -11.69
N GLN A 90 1.63 -24.65 -12.10
CA GLN A 90 2.44 -25.45 -13.03
C GLN A 90 2.52 -24.78 -14.41
N PRO A 91 3.68 -24.78 -15.08
CA PRO A 91 3.86 -24.08 -16.36
C PRO A 91 2.86 -24.50 -17.46
N THR A 92 2.44 -25.77 -17.48
CA THR A 92 1.43 -26.28 -18.42
C THR A 92 0.05 -25.68 -18.15
N SER A 93 -0.35 -25.62 -16.88
CA SER A 93 -1.60 -24.97 -16.45
C SER A 93 -1.58 -23.48 -16.77
N LEU A 94 -0.50 -22.76 -16.47
CA LEU A 94 -0.40 -21.32 -16.75
C LEU A 94 -0.46 -21.01 -18.26
N LYS A 95 0.18 -21.83 -19.11
CA LYS A 95 0.05 -21.71 -20.58
C LYS A 95 -1.38 -21.96 -21.05
N PHE A 96 -2.07 -22.93 -20.44
CA PHE A 96 -3.48 -23.20 -20.76
C PHE A 96 -4.38 -22.03 -20.34
N TYR A 97 -4.21 -21.52 -19.12
CA TYR A 97 -4.91 -20.34 -18.61
C TYR A 97 -4.67 -19.10 -19.47
N SER A 98 -3.45 -18.90 -19.96
CA SER A 98 -3.11 -17.81 -20.90
C SER A 98 -3.98 -17.86 -22.16
N LYS A 99 -4.18 -19.05 -22.75
CA LYS A 99 -5.04 -19.22 -23.93
C LYS A 99 -6.51 -18.97 -23.61
N LEU A 100 -7.00 -19.47 -22.47
CA LEU A 100 -8.38 -19.26 -22.03
C LEU A 100 -8.66 -17.77 -21.81
N LEU A 101 -7.78 -17.08 -21.09
CA LEU A 101 -7.91 -15.65 -20.83
C LEU A 101 -7.86 -14.83 -22.13
N ALA A 102 -6.93 -15.12 -23.03
CA ALA A 102 -6.87 -14.41 -24.32
C ALA A 102 -8.16 -14.60 -25.14
N THR A 103 -8.73 -15.80 -25.13
CA THR A 103 -10.01 -16.10 -25.80
C THR A 103 -11.17 -15.35 -25.15
N TYR A 104 -11.23 -15.36 -23.81
CA TYR A 104 -12.25 -14.65 -23.04
C TYR A 104 -12.20 -13.14 -23.31
N ILE A 105 -11.02 -12.51 -23.22
CA ILE A 105 -10.86 -11.07 -23.45
C ILE A 105 -11.31 -10.68 -24.86
N LYS A 106 -10.97 -11.48 -25.88
CA LYS A 106 -11.42 -11.24 -27.26
C LYS A 106 -12.94 -11.30 -27.38
N ALA A 107 -13.58 -12.30 -26.77
CA ALA A 107 -15.03 -12.44 -26.80
C ALA A 107 -15.74 -11.26 -26.11
N GLU A 108 -15.26 -10.87 -24.93
CA GLU A 108 -15.82 -9.74 -24.17
C GLU A 108 -15.62 -8.39 -24.88
N THR A 109 -14.46 -8.21 -25.54
CA THR A 109 -14.18 -6.99 -26.32
C THR A 109 -15.15 -6.85 -27.49
N VAL A 110 -15.46 -7.95 -28.19
CA VAL A 110 -16.43 -7.95 -29.31
C VAL A 110 -17.86 -7.73 -28.81
N ALA A 111 -18.24 -8.33 -27.68
CA ALA A 111 -19.56 -8.13 -27.09
C ALA A 111 -19.77 -6.68 -26.58
N GLY A 112 -18.72 -6.04 -26.06
CA GLY A 112 -18.75 -4.65 -25.57
C GLY A 112 -18.68 -3.58 -26.66
N GLN A 113 -18.26 -3.92 -27.89
CA GLN A 113 -18.16 -2.99 -29.02
C GLN A 113 -19.50 -2.42 -29.52
N ALA A 114 -20.63 -2.96 -29.06
CA ALA A 114 -21.95 -2.39 -29.35
C ALA A 114 -22.27 -1.11 -28.54
N VAL A 115 -21.43 -0.75 -27.55
CA VAL A 115 -21.76 0.34 -26.61
C VAL A 115 -20.73 1.47 -26.56
N GLU A 116 -19.41 1.26 -26.73
CA GLU A 116 -18.44 2.37 -26.68
C GLU A 116 -17.21 2.22 -27.61
N THR A 117 -16.90 3.32 -28.32
CA THR A 117 -15.81 3.47 -29.28
C THR A 117 -14.46 3.67 -28.58
N THR A 118 -13.85 2.64 -28.01
CA THR A 118 -12.43 2.75 -27.57
C THR A 118 -11.67 1.44 -27.70
N GLN A 119 -10.49 1.53 -28.34
CA GLN A 119 -9.59 0.45 -28.76
C GLN A 119 -8.85 -0.24 -27.59
N GLU A 120 -9.55 -0.63 -26.52
CA GLU A 120 -8.94 -1.32 -25.37
C GLU A 120 -8.89 -2.84 -25.56
N ALA A 121 -8.50 -3.28 -26.77
CA ALA A 121 -8.40 -4.70 -27.12
C ALA A 121 -6.99 -5.24 -26.83
N ALA A 122 -6.91 -6.42 -26.21
CA ALA A 122 -5.68 -7.19 -26.12
C ALA A 122 -5.71 -8.38 -27.09
N ASP A 123 -4.60 -8.60 -27.79
CA ASP A 123 -4.47 -9.65 -28.81
C ASP A 123 -4.00 -10.98 -28.23
N SER A 124 -3.24 -10.92 -27.12
CA SER A 124 -2.74 -12.09 -26.41
C SER A 124 -2.68 -11.85 -24.91
N ALA A 125 -2.66 -12.95 -24.16
CA ALA A 125 -2.46 -12.97 -22.73
C ALA A 125 -1.31 -13.92 -22.39
N VAL A 126 -0.51 -13.55 -21.39
CA VAL A 126 0.57 -14.36 -20.85
C VAL A 126 0.41 -14.43 -19.35
N ILE A 127 0.33 -15.65 -18.82
CA ILE A 127 0.33 -15.93 -17.39
C ILE A 127 1.60 -16.74 -17.08
N SER A 128 2.39 -16.24 -16.14
CA SER A 128 3.69 -16.83 -15.80
C SER A 128 4.02 -16.64 -14.33
N THR A 129 4.98 -17.41 -13.83
CA THR A 129 5.50 -17.27 -12.48
C THR A 129 6.58 -16.19 -12.44
N ILE A 130 6.59 -15.36 -11.39
CA ILE A 130 7.67 -14.44 -11.05
C ILE A 130 8.48 -15.03 -9.89
N PRO A 131 9.72 -15.46 -10.12
CA PRO A 131 10.56 -16.03 -9.06
C PRO A 131 11.07 -14.95 -8.10
N GLY A 132 11.36 -15.35 -6.86
CA GLY A 132 12.00 -14.50 -5.86
C GLY A 132 11.05 -13.60 -5.08
N LEU A 133 9.74 -13.75 -5.29
CA LEU A 133 8.70 -13.04 -4.52
C LEU A 133 8.00 -13.94 -3.49
N ALA A 134 8.27 -15.25 -3.48
CA ALA A 134 7.81 -16.12 -2.42
C ALA A 134 8.42 -15.72 -1.06
N GLY A 135 7.55 -15.40 -0.09
CA GLY A 135 7.98 -14.97 1.24
C GLY A 135 8.60 -16.05 2.12
N HIS A 136 8.52 -17.33 1.72
CA HIS A 136 9.19 -18.44 2.39
C HIS A 136 9.49 -19.58 1.41
N SER A 137 10.31 -20.55 1.81
CA SER A 137 10.76 -21.64 0.94
C SER A 137 9.63 -22.56 0.46
N THR A 138 8.53 -22.56 1.21
CA THR A 138 7.32 -23.35 0.98
C THR A 138 6.16 -22.52 0.43
N SER A 139 6.33 -21.21 0.27
CA SER A 139 5.33 -20.31 -0.31
C SER A 139 5.28 -20.45 -1.83
N SER A 140 4.12 -20.14 -2.39
CA SER A 140 3.97 -20.05 -3.84
C SER A 140 4.70 -18.81 -4.36
N GLU A 141 5.41 -18.97 -5.47
CA GLU A 141 5.93 -17.82 -6.22
C GLU A 141 4.78 -16.96 -6.74
N ALA A 142 5.06 -15.68 -6.98
CA ALA A 142 4.05 -14.76 -7.49
C ALA A 142 3.65 -15.12 -8.92
N ILE A 143 2.42 -14.76 -9.31
CA ILE A 143 1.88 -15.01 -10.65
C ILE A 143 1.68 -13.68 -11.37
N SER A 144 2.31 -13.54 -12.54
CA SER A 144 2.12 -12.43 -13.47
C SER A 144 1.00 -12.74 -14.46
N ILE A 145 0.19 -11.73 -14.78
CA ILE A 145 -0.77 -11.73 -15.88
C ILE A 145 -0.49 -10.51 -16.74
N VAL A 146 -0.13 -10.70 -18.00
CA VAL A 146 0.15 -9.62 -18.95
C VAL A 146 -0.78 -9.74 -20.14
N LEU A 147 -1.51 -8.68 -20.45
CA LEU A 147 -2.27 -8.58 -21.70
C LEU A 147 -1.55 -7.65 -22.67
N ASN A 148 -1.34 -8.17 -23.88
CA ASN A 148 -0.50 -7.56 -24.90
C ASN A 148 -1.32 -7.19 -26.12
N GLN A 149 -1.02 -6.03 -26.70
CA GLN A 149 -1.55 -5.58 -27.99
C GLN A 149 -0.42 -5.48 -29.01
N GLN A 150 -0.62 -6.03 -30.20
CA GLN A 150 0.33 -5.92 -31.30
C GLN A 150 0.21 -4.54 -31.97
N LYS A 151 1.33 -3.83 -32.07
CA LYS A 151 1.38 -2.60 -32.87
C LYS A 151 1.39 -2.95 -34.35
N LYS A 152 0.29 -2.63 -35.04
CA LYS A 152 0.10 -2.81 -36.49
C LYS A 152 1.23 -2.23 -37.36
N ARG A 153 2.01 -1.26 -36.85
CA ARG A 153 3.06 -0.55 -37.60
C ARG A 153 4.50 -1.03 -37.33
N SER A 154 4.80 -1.64 -36.18
CA SER A 154 6.19 -1.96 -35.82
C SER A 154 6.42 -3.45 -35.50
N GLY A 155 5.37 -4.28 -35.50
CA GLY A 155 5.46 -5.67 -35.05
C GLY A 155 5.77 -5.84 -33.56
N ALA A 156 6.04 -4.74 -32.84
CA ALA A 156 6.32 -4.76 -31.42
C ALA A 156 5.02 -4.92 -30.61
N SER A 157 5.11 -5.71 -29.54
CA SER A 157 4.02 -5.91 -28.58
C SER A 157 4.11 -4.87 -27.46
N GLU A 158 2.99 -4.24 -27.12
CA GLU A 158 2.88 -3.35 -25.96
C GLU A 158 1.96 -3.98 -24.91
N SER A 159 2.41 -3.99 -23.66
CA SER A 159 1.60 -4.40 -22.52
C SER A 159 0.55 -3.33 -22.22
N LYS A 160 -0.74 -3.69 -22.37
CA LYS A 160 -1.88 -2.82 -22.01
C LYS A 160 -2.36 -3.05 -20.59
N PHE A 161 -2.09 -4.24 -20.05
CA PHE A 161 -2.49 -4.63 -18.71
C PHE A 161 -1.40 -5.50 -18.11
N THR A 162 -1.10 -5.26 -16.84
CA THR A 162 -0.23 -6.11 -16.03
C THR A 162 -0.89 -6.29 -14.67
N ALA A 163 -0.95 -7.52 -14.20
CA ALA A 163 -1.29 -7.83 -12.83
C ALA A 163 -0.30 -8.81 -12.22
N VAL A 164 -0.12 -8.72 -10.90
CA VAL A 164 0.76 -9.60 -10.13
C VAL A 164 0.01 -10.07 -8.89
N LEU A 165 -0.18 -11.38 -8.77
CA LEU A 165 -0.78 -12.03 -7.61
C LEU A 165 0.34 -12.56 -6.71
N CYS A 166 0.33 -12.16 -5.43
CA CYS A 166 1.36 -12.49 -4.47
C CYS A 166 0.80 -13.20 -3.24
N GLU A 167 1.57 -14.15 -2.71
CA GLU A 167 1.37 -14.63 -1.35
C GLU A 167 1.84 -13.57 -0.34
N VAL A 168 1.16 -13.43 0.79
CA VAL A 168 1.62 -12.60 1.91
C VAL A 168 2.23 -13.52 2.95
N ALA A 169 3.49 -13.29 3.31
CA ALA A 169 4.16 -14.04 4.37
C ALA A 169 3.48 -13.76 5.71
N THR A 170 2.60 -14.66 6.16
CA THR A 170 2.03 -14.58 7.50
C THR A 170 2.79 -15.47 8.46
N ALA A 171 3.09 -14.96 9.67
CA ALA A 171 3.79 -15.72 10.73
C ALA A 171 3.03 -16.97 11.21
N LYS A 172 1.76 -17.14 10.81
CA LYS A 172 0.95 -18.33 11.10
C LYS A 172 0.72 -19.08 9.81
N GLN A 173 1.30 -20.28 9.71
CA GLN A 173 0.92 -21.25 8.67
C GLN A 173 -0.54 -21.65 8.93
N VAL A 174 -1.47 -20.96 8.27
CA VAL A 174 -2.85 -21.43 8.19
C VAL A 174 -2.82 -22.76 7.42
N ARG A 175 -3.56 -23.77 7.90
CA ARG A 175 -3.62 -25.07 7.22
C ARG A 175 -4.19 -24.88 5.81
N LYS A 176 -3.31 -24.91 4.81
CA LYS A 176 -3.69 -24.80 3.40
C LYS A 176 -4.41 -26.08 2.98
N HIS A 177 -5.65 -25.94 2.51
CA HIS A 177 -6.35 -27.06 1.88
C HIS A 177 -5.78 -27.28 0.48
N LYS A 178 -5.51 -28.53 0.08
CA LYS A 178 -4.80 -28.86 -1.17
C LYS A 178 -5.47 -28.33 -2.45
N SER A 179 -6.78 -28.10 -2.40
CA SER A 179 -7.56 -27.58 -3.52
C SER A 179 -7.56 -26.05 -3.64
N PHE A 180 -6.91 -25.32 -2.73
CA PHE A 180 -6.93 -23.87 -2.71
C PHE A 180 -5.53 -23.29 -2.76
N THR A 181 -5.31 -22.30 -3.62
CA THR A 181 -4.08 -21.53 -3.69
C THR A 181 -4.31 -20.15 -3.06
N GLU A 182 -3.44 -19.75 -2.14
CA GLU A 182 -3.53 -18.47 -1.45
C GLU A 182 -2.59 -17.44 -2.09
N LEU A 183 -3.17 -16.54 -2.89
CA LEU A 183 -2.49 -15.36 -3.44
C LEU A 183 -3.30 -14.10 -3.12
N PRO A 184 -3.38 -13.70 -1.84
CA PRO A 184 -4.42 -12.79 -1.36
C PRO A 184 -4.26 -11.34 -1.80
N VAL A 185 -3.13 -10.97 -2.43
CA VAL A 185 -2.87 -9.62 -2.91
C VAL A 185 -2.69 -9.65 -4.41
N MET A 186 -3.43 -8.82 -5.13
CA MET A 186 -3.28 -8.59 -6.56
C MET A 186 -2.96 -7.12 -6.81
N LEU A 187 -1.80 -6.87 -7.43
CA LEU A 187 -1.39 -5.56 -7.92
C LEU A 187 -1.80 -5.45 -9.38
N VAL A 188 -2.45 -4.35 -9.78
CA VAL A 188 -2.94 -4.16 -11.14
C VAL A 188 -2.53 -2.81 -11.72
N LYS A 189 -2.02 -2.82 -12.95
CA LYS A 189 -1.77 -1.65 -13.80
C LYS A 189 -2.41 -1.88 -15.16
N GLY A 190 -3.40 -1.07 -15.50
CA GLY A 190 -4.08 -1.12 -16.80
C GLY A 190 -5.40 -0.33 -16.81
N PRO A 191 -6.10 -0.30 -17.95
CA PRO A 191 -7.43 0.28 -18.07
C PRO A 191 -8.46 -0.39 -17.16
N VAL A 192 -9.48 0.37 -16.75
CA VAL A 192 -10.54 -0.11 -15.85
C VAL A 192 -11.35 -1.23 -16.52
N ALA A 193 -11.64 -1.13 -17.82
CA ALA A 193 -12.37 -2.16 -18.53
C ALA A 193 -11.64 -3.50 -18.53
N LEU A 194 -10.36 -3.52 -18.94
CA LEU A 194 -9.54 -4.74 -18.90
C LEU A 194 -9.40 -5.32 -17.48
N THR A 195 -9.25 -4.44 -16.47
CA THR A 195 -9.24 -4.87 -15.07
C THR A 195 -10.50 -5.64 -14.71
N ARG A 196 -11.68 -5.08 -15.03
CA ARG A 196 -12.97 -5.73 -14.78
C ARG A 196 -13.09 -7.08 -15.50
N HIS A 197 -12.69 -7.17 -16.77
CA HIS A 197 -12.75 -8.44 -17.50
C HIS A 197 -11.81 -9.51 -16.91
N VAL A 198 -10.58 -9.15 -16.57
CA VAL A 198 -9.63 -10.08 -15.93
C VAL A 198 -10.16 -10.54 -14.57
N HIS A 199 -10.74 -9.65 -13.78
CA HIS A 199 -11.34 -10.01 -12.49
C HIS A 199 -12.49 -11.00 -12.68
N SER A 200 -13.47 -10.67 -13.52
CA SER A 200 -14.60 -11.56 -13.80
C SER A 200 -14.16 -12.92 -14.34
N TRP A 201 -13.11 -12.96 -15.16
CA TRP A 201 -12.55 -14.23 -15.63
C TRP A 201 -11.94 -15.04 -14.49
N LEU A 202 -11.11 -14.42 -13.65
CA LEU A 202 -10.49 -15.10 -12.49
C LEU A 202 -11.55 -15.64 -11.53
N GLU A 203 -12.53 -14.82 -11.16
CA GLU A 203 -13.61 -15.18 -10.24
C GLU A 203 -14.42 -16.37 -10.76
N ARG A 204 -14.78 -16.36 -12.06
CA ARG A 204 -15.51 -17.47 -12.71
C ARG A 204 -14.66 -18.72 -12.87
N GLN A 205 -13.38 -18.57 -13.21
CA GLN A 205 -12.49 -19.68 -13.54
C GLN A 205 -12.02 -20.44 -12.29
N PHE A 206 -11.87 -19.75 -11.17
CA PHE A 206 -11.27 -20.29 -9.94
C PHE A 206 -12.15 -20.12 -8.70
N ASP A 207 -13.44 -19.83 -8.86
CA ASP A 207 -14.40 -19.66 -7.76
C ASP A 207 -13.83 -18.80 -6.62
N CYS A 208 -13.23 -17.67 -7.00
CA CYS A 208 -12.64 -16.72 -6.09
C CYS A 208 -13.40 -15.39 -6.11
N HIS A 209 -13.08 -14.52 -5.18
CA HIS A 209 -13.62 -13.17 -5.11
C HIS A 209 -12.49 -12.13 -5.06
N ILE A 210 -12.61 -11.09 -5.87
CA ILE A 210 -11.65 -9.99 -5.97
C ILE A 210 -12.33 -8.68 -5.58
N SER A 211 -11.75 -7.97 -4.61
CA SER A 211 -12.28 -6.69 -4.13
C SER A 211 -11.17 -5.64 -3.96
N PRO A 212 -11.45 -4.34 -4.19
CA PRO A 212 -10.46 -3.29 -3.98
C PRO A 212 -9.98 -3.24 -2.53
N VAL A 213 -8.68 -2.99 -2.32
CA VAL A 213 -8.16 -2.68 -0.98
C VAL A 213 -8.28 -1.19 -0.71
N THR A 214 -8.82 -0.85 0.47
CA THR A 214 -8.82 0.51 1.02
C THR A 214 -7.81 0.58 2.15
N PHE A 215 -7.01 1.64 2.19
CA PHE A 215 -6.06 1.88 3.27
C PHE A 215 -6.63 2.94 4.21
N SER A 216 -6.65 2.63 5.51
CA SER A 216 -6.99 3.63 6.53
C SER A 216 -5.83 4.62 6.72
N PRO A 217 -6.09 5.81 7.31
CA PRO A 217 -5.02 6.71 7.72
C PRO A 217 -3.92 6.04 8.56
N VAL A 218 -4.31 5.12 9.43
CA VAL A 218 -3.37 4.32 10.24
C VAL A 218 -2.50 3.45 9.34
N ASP A 219 -3.08 2.75 8.36
CA ASP A 219 -2.31 1.94 7.41
C ASP A 219 -1.36 2.78 6.56
N LEU A 220 -1.80 3.95 6.11
CA LEU A 220 -0.95 4.91 5.40
C LEU A 220 0.21 5.38 6.29
N GLY A 221 -0.06 5.69 7.56
CA GLY A 221 0.98 6.06 8.52
C GLY A 221 2.03 4.99 8.71
N TRP A 222 1.59 3.72 8.85
CA TRP A 222 2.50 2.57 8.86
C TRP A 222 3.34 2.47 7.59
N MET A 223 2.73 2.65 6.40
CA MET A 223 3.47 2.57 5.14
C MET A 223 4.53 3.66 5.04
N VAL A 224 4.22 4.91 5.39
CA VAL A 224 5.18 6.02 5.35
C VAL A 224 6.32 5.79 6.33
N ALA A 225 6.03 5.37 7.57
CA ALA A 225 7.05 5.05 8.56
C ALA A 225 7.99 3.93 8.10
N ILE A 226 7.41 2.84 7.56
CA ILE A 226 8.18 1.73 6.98
C ILE A 226 9.07 2.24 5.85
N TYR A 227 8.53 3.00 4.90
CA TYR A 227 9.32 3.53 3.80
C TYR A 227 10.43 4.45 4.29
N ALA A 228 10.14 5.33 5.25
CA ALA A 228 11.14 6.19 5.88
C ALA A 228 12.27 5.36 6.49
N GLY A 229 11.99 4.30 7.25
CA GLY A 229 13.02 3.43 7.82
C GLY A 229 13.93 2.76 6.79
N TYR A 230 13.44 2.51 5.57
CA TYR A 230 14.19 1.85 4.50
C TYR A 230 14.81 2.81 3.47
N LEU A 231 14.67 4.13 3.60
CA LEU A 231 15.33 5.08 2.70
C LEU A 231 16.85 4.94 2.79
N LYS A 232 17.45 4.33 1.76
CA LYS A 232 18.90 4.22 1.57
C LYS A 232 19.40 5.40 0.73
N GLY A 233 19.85 6.47 1.40
CA GLY A 233 20.50 7.61 0.73
C GLY A 233 19.56 8.55 -0.03
N LYS A 234 20.10 9.27 -1.03
CA LYS A 234 19.42 10.37 -1.73
C LYS A 234 18.32 9.85 -2.67
N SER A 235 17.10 9.70 -2.18
CA SER A 235 15.93 9.69 -3.07
C SER A 235 15.77 11.10 -3.69
N PRO A 236 15.61 11.22 -5.01
CA PRO A 236 15.42 12.53 -5.65
C PRO A 236 13.97 13.04 -5.53
N ARG A 237 13.02 12.20 -5.10
CA ARG A 237 11.60 12.57 -5.02
C ARG A 237 11.17 12.76 -3.57
N PRO A 238 10.39 13.82 -3.27
CA PRO A 238 9.86 14.05 -1.93
C PRO A 238 8.92 12.93 -1.50
N VAL A 239 8.77 12.78 -0.19
CA VAL A 239 7.65 12.03 0.40
C VAL A 239 6.45 12.97 0.42
N GLU A 240 5.42 12.65 -0.37
CA GLU A 240 4.21 13.47 -0.49
C GLU A 240 3.06 12.84 0.33
N LEU A 241 2.52 13.59 1.28
CA LEU A 241 1.31 13.22 2.02
C LEU A 241 0.13 14.05 1.51
N LEU A 242 -0.90 13.38 1.01
CA LEU A 242 -2.09 14.02 0.45
C LEU A 242 -3.28 13.90 1.41
N TYR A 243 -3.76 15.05 1.88
CA TYR A 243 -4.90 15.15 2.76
C TYR A 243 -6.09 15.71 1.98
N LYS A 244 -7.23 15.06 2.11
CA LYS A 244 -8.50 15.62 1.64
C LYS A 244 -9.01 16.60 2.69
N VAL A 245 -9.54 17.72 2.22
CA VAL A 245 -10.10 18.72 3.12
C VAL A 245 -11.61 18.48 3.24
N PRO A 246 -12.19 18.56 4.46
CA PRO A 246 -13.63 18.41 4.65
C PRO A 246 -14.42 19.39 3.77
N SER A 247 -15.57 18.94 3.28
CA SER A 247 -16.39 19.69 2.31
C SER A 247 -16.90 21.04 2.83
N GLU A 248 -16.89 21.22 4.15
CA GLU A 248 -17.25 22.42 4.89
C GLU A 248 -16.27 23.57 4.63
N ALA A 249 -15.00 23.27 4.36
CA ALA A 249 -13.98 24.26 4.05
C ALA A 249 -14.08 24.67 2.57
N LYS A 250 -14.91 25.67 2.30
CA LYS A 250 -15.12 26.19 0.94
C LYS A 250 -13.81 26.72 0.33
N GLY A 251 -13.55 26.33 -0.91
CA GLY A 251 -12.42 26.82 -1.70
C GLY A 251 -11.12 26.03 -1.55
N LEU A 252 -11.04 25.06 -0.63
CA LEU A 252 -9.87 24.20 -0.45
C LEU A 252 -10.28 22.73 -0.58
N GLN A 253 -9.71 22.01 -1.55
CA GLN A 253 -10.09 20.61 -1.83
C GLN A 253 -9.08 19.60 -1.26
N ARG A 254 -7.79 19.94 -1.28
CA ARG A 254 -6.72 19.06 -0.85
C ARG A 254 -5.54 19.86 -0.32
N ILE A 255 -4.81 19.28 0.62
CA ILE A 255 -3.51 19.73 1.09
C ILE A 255 -2.48 18.68 0.67
N ILE A 256 -1.38 19.13 0.09
CA ILE A 256 -0.24 18.29 -0.26
C ILE A 256 0.92 18.73 0.63
N PHE A 257 1.45 17.82 1.42
CA PHE A 257 2.58 18.05 2.30
C PHE A 257 3.80 17.29 1.78
N ASP A 258 4.73 18.03 1.18
CA ASP A 258 5.96 17.51 0.61
C ASP A 258 7.09 17.57 1.64
N ILE A 259 7.76 16.44 1.85
CA ILE A 259 8.83 16.29 2.84
C ILE A 259 10.09 15.80 2.11
N ASP A 260 11.23 16.46 2.36
CA ASP A 260 12.51 15.97 1.84
C ASP A 260 12.79 14.57 2.39
N PRO A 261 13.21 13.60 1.56
CA PRO A 261 13.45 12.23 2.01
C PRO A 261 14.48 12.12 3.14
N LYS A 262 15.48 13.01 3.17
CA LYS A 262 16.48 13.01 4.24
C LYS A 262 15.89 13.45 5.56
N ASP A 263 15.03 14.47 5.55
CA ASP A 263 14.36 14.95 6.75
C ASP A 263 13.36 13.92 7.26
N CYS A 264 12.63 13.27 6.34
CA CYS A 264 11.75 12.15 6.66
C CYS A 264 12.50 10.98 7.32
N LYS A 265 13.67 10.61 6.76
CA LYS A 265 14.56 9.59 7.34
C LYS A 265 15.10 10.02 8.71
N ALA A 266 15.60 11.24 8.83
CA ALA A 266 16.19 11.77 10.05
C ALA A 266 15.16 11.81 11.19
N LEU A 267 13.91 12.19 10.87
CA LEU A 267 12.81 12.15 11.83
C LEU A 267 12.53 10.72 12.29
N TRP A 268 12.41 9.76 11.36
CA TRP A 268 12.23 8.36 11.72
C TRP A 268 13.38 7.84 12.61
N ASP A 269 14.62 8.12 12.24
CA ASP A 269 15.82 7.69 12.98
C ASP A 269 15.95 8.32 14.37
N SER A 270 15.26 9.43 14.63
CA SER A 270 15.21 10.06 15.96
C SER A 270 14.23 9.38 16.91
N ILE A 271 13.26 8.63 16.35
CA ILE A 271 12.20 7.94 17.09
C ILE A 271 12.54 6.47 17.25
N HIS A 272 13.01 5.85 16.18
CA HIS A 272 13.28 4.43 16.12
C HIS A 272 14.67 4.09 16.69
N ALA A 273 14.72 3.10 17.57
CA ALA A 273 15.98 2.60 18.10
C ALA A 273 16.75 1.89 16.99
N ARG A 274 17.96 2.38 16.65
CA ARG A 274 18.78 1.87 15.53
C ARG A 274 19.15 0.39 15.59
N GLU A 275 18.94 -0.27 16.73
CA GLU A 275 19.26 -1.68 16.98
C GLU A 275 18.05 -2.61 16.84
N ASP A 276 16.83 -2.08 16.73
CA ASP A 276 15.62 -2.89 16.51
C ASP A 276 15.26 -2.91 15.02
N ASP A 277 14.86 -4.08 14.51
CA ASP A 277 14.34 -4.25 13.14
C ASP A 277 12.80 -4.27 13.12
N SER A 278 12.17 -4.12 14.29
CA SER A 278 10.73 -4.11 14.48
C SER A 278 10.17 -2.70 14.50
N PHE A 279 9.04 -2.49 13.84
CA PHE A 279 8.32 -1.22 13.87
C PHE A 279 7.15 -1.37 14.84
N THR A 280 7.02 -0.48 15.81
CA THR A 280 5.93 -0.51 16.80
C THR A 280 4.85 0.53 16.49
N GLU A 281 3.62 0.27 16.96
CA GLU A 281 2.49 1.19 16.80
C GLU A 281 2.79 2.55 17.44
N GLU A 282 3.46 2.55 18.60
CA GLU A 282 3.86 3.75 19.33
C GLU A 282 4.88 4.60 18.54
N GLU A 283 5.89 3.98 17.94
CA GLU A 283 6.86 4.69 17.10
C GLU A 283 6.19 5.30 15.87
N VAL A 284 5.34 4.53 15.18
CA VAL A 284 4.61 5.01 14.00
C VAL A 284 3.68 6.17 14.37
N ALA A 285 2.95 6.07 15.49
CA ALA A 285 2.10 7.15 15.96
C ALA A 285 2.91 8.40 16.33
N SER A 286 4.07 8.25 16.98
CA SER A 286 4.97 9.34 17.30
C SER A 286 5.52 10.02 16.05
N PHE A 287 5.88 9.23 15.03
CA PHE A 287 6.40 9.72 13.76
C PHE A 287 5.37 10.56 13.00
N ILE A 288 4.15 10.02 12.81
CA ILE A 288 3.07 10.75 12.12
C ILE A 288 2.68 12.01 12.90
N ARG A 289 2.55 11.91 14.23
CA ARG A 289 2.26 13.08 15.07
C ARG A 289 3.32 14.15 14.97
N SER A 290 4.59 13.78 14.85
CA SER A 290 5.69 14.75 14.70
C SER A 290 5.58 15.53 13.38
N LEU A 291 5.23 14.85 12.28
CA LEU A 291 4.97 15.48 10.99
C LEU A 291 3.76 16.45 11.07
N GLU A 292 2.66 16.01 11.67
CA GLU A 292 1.46 16.83 11.84
C GLU A 292 1.71 18.05 12.74
N CYS A 293 2.42 17.88 13.86
CA CYS A 293 2.81 18.97 14.75
C CYS A 293 3.71 19.99 14.03
N HIS A 294 4.65 19.53 13.22
CA HIS A 294 5.51 20.40 12.43
C HIS A 294 4.69 21.23 11.43
N PHE A 295 3.76 20.58 10.71
CA PHE A 295 2.86 21.27 9.79
C PHE A 295 1.99 22.31 10.52
N TYR A 296 1.40 21.94 11.66
CA TYR A 296 0.59 22.85 12.47
C TYR A 296 1.40 24.05 12.96
N HIS A 297 2.65 23.85 13.39
CA HIS A 297 3.50 24.93 13.86
C HIS A 297 3.73 26.02 12.79
N HIS A 298 3.89 25.61 11.53
CA HIS A 298 4.17 26.54 10.43
C HIS A 298 2.92 27.14 9.80
N PHE A 299 1.83 26.38 9.71
CA PHE A 299 0.65 26.78 8.94
C PHE A 299 -0.60 27.01 9.80
N ALA A 300 -0.55 26.69 11.10
CA ALA A 300 -1.70 26.71 12.01
C ALA A 300 -2.91 25.90 11.51
N ILE A 301 -2.65 24.83 10.75
CA ILE A 301 -3.65 23.91 10.21
C ILE A 301 -3.46 22.54 10.87
N ASP A 302 -4.51 22.02 11.49
CA ASP A 302 -4.50 20.71 12.13
C ASP A 302 -4.87 19.62 11.12
N LEU A 303 -3.86 18.85 10.70
CA LEU A 303 -4.03 17.73 9.76
C LEU A 303 -4.67 16.50 10.40
N SER A 304 -4.58 16.34 11.72
CA SER A 304 -5.09 15.16 12.44
C SER A 304 -6.63 15.08 12.40
N VAL A 305 -7.28 16.23 12.26
CA VAL A 305 -8.75 16.36 12.14
C VAL A 305 -9.24 16.10 10.70
N SER A 306 -8.33 16.13 9.71
CA SER A 306 -8.64 15.98 8.28
C SER A 306 -8.58 14.52 7.79
N LEU A 307 -8.31 13.55 8.67
CA LEU A 307 -8.20 12.12 8.37
C LEU A 307 -9.54 11.36 8.47
N GLN A 308 -10.65 11.98 8.05
CA GLN A 308 -11.98 11.33 7.97
C GLN A 308 -12.30 10.78 6.58
#